data_AF-A0A401XKV6-F1
#
_entry.id   AF-A0A401XKV6-F1
#
_cell.length_a   1.000
_cell.length_b   1.000
_cell.length_c   1.000
_cell.angle_alpha   90.00
_cell.angle_beta   90.00
_cell.angle_gamma   90.00
#
_symmetry.space_group_name_H-M   'P 1'
#
loop_
_entity.id
_entity.type
_entity.pdbx_description
1 polymer ?
#
loop_
_entity_poly.entity_id
_entity_poly.type
_entity_poly.pdbx_seq_one_letter_code
_entity_poly.pdbx_strand_id
1 'polypeptide(L)'
;MANRNYADFEVDITSSTTYYGSSPVSIDSLIITNGTVNFNLQADNQVKGNIFIQTGATLNFNPPSNATLRFTGTSPQQLNGTGNLTFNNNVLLSFENTSGITINKNIAAYRIEASTAVPVTINTGQNLSIYTSFDSQGNLIINGTITLEATSASDYAMLKCTGAISGIGQVVQKQFLTEGWNMLSQSLTASSAAFFGSIGTDAGHPNIKNFYSWNGQNWVNIPNNLAAITAGTGYFGFVGQYGIYSSSGVRSFTGLPLTSVSVPTLTHQTADTVVNFTLSNNPTDRTGWNLVGNPLTCALDFSTLNRTNVANAFYIYDHNGGNPIYRYYSGGGINDPYIAPMQAFWIKTTALPASLHSGPITMTNGIIPTTAPIRYKPLSTGVEDYFILRAYQTSDSSKSDVVVLSIHQNATDGYDEEWDALKLKNGGANPNMYCVSGTAALAVNTFSLPNTINQKDFDIYFQSNLHLTQYYITHDNSKLTHSYDIYLIDKKTGNIHDLNAGPYYFTFDTAYIDRFIFRISPKALSNKEQIDFTKNLQVFFENRKINVLSKEISVNARIKVINATGQIIMDHQIYLTKNEKTTVELNPTIAAGVYSVIFEASNGRIFKKFIIL
;
A
#
# COMPACT_ATOMS: atom_id res chain seq x y z
N MET A 1 -19.53 39.89 -11.08
CA MET A 1 -20.71 38.99 -10.99
C MET A 1 -20.84 38.33 -9.62
N ALA A 2 -19.76 38.12 -8.87
CA ALA A 2 -19.80 37.56 -7.53
C ALA A 2 -20.80 38.26 -6.58
N ASN A 3 -21.39 37.47 -5.66
CA ASN A 3 -22.38 37.88 -4.66
C ASN A 3 -23.70 38.41 -5.26
N ARG A 4 -24.17 37.82 -6.36
CA ARG A 4 -25.41 38.22 -7.02
C ARG A 4 -26.25 37.01 -7.43
N ASN A 5 -27.55 37.25 -7.50
CA ASN A 5 -28.52 36.35 -8.10
C ASN A 5 -29.00 36.97 -9.41
N TYR A 6 -28.87 36.22 -10.49
CA TYR A 6 -29.38 36.56 -11.81
C TYR A 6 -30.54 35.63 -12.14
N ALA A 7 -31.53 36.17 -12.86
CA ALA A 7 -32.47 35.35 -13.60
C ALA A 7 -31.74 34.69 -14.79
N ASP A 8 -32.38 34.56 -15.94
CA ASP A 8 -31.67 34.20 -17.16
C ASP A 8 -30.63 35.29 -17.49
N PHE A 9 -29.39 34.87 -17.71
CA PHE A 9 -28.26 35.74 -18.02
C PHE A 9 -27.77 35.43 -19.43
N GLU A 10 -27.98 36.38 -20.34
CA GLU A 10 -27.52 36.32 -21.72
C GLU A 10 -26.31 37.24 -21.94
N VAL A 11 -25.32 36.73 -22.67
CA VAL A 11 -24.20 37.52 -23.19
C VAL A 11 -24.22 37.49 -24.71
N ASP A 12 -24.47 38.65 -25.31
CA ASP A 12 -24.41 38.89 -26.75
C ASP A 12 -23.48 40.09 -27.02
N ILE A 13 -22.18 39.87 -26.84
CA ILE A 13 -21.14 40.84 -27.14
C ILE A 13 -20.04 40.14 -27.93
N THR A 14 -19.50 40.79 -28.94
CA THR A 14 -18.49 40.18 -29.84
C THR A 14 -17.11 40.09 -29.21
N SER A 15 -16.85 40.85 -28.14
CA SER A 15 -15.58 40.86 -27.41
C SER A 15 -15.49 39.78 -26.33
N SER A 16 -14.28 39.51 -25.84
CA SER A 16 -14.08 38.66 -24.66
C SER A 16 -14.45 39.41 -23.37
N THR A 17 -15.17 38.74 -22.46
CA THR A 17 -15.46 39.23 -21.11
C THR A 17 -14.99 38.23 -20.07
N THR A 18 -14.40 38.72 -18.98
CA THR A 18 -13.88 37.89 -17.89
C THR A 18 -14.43 38.34 -16.56
N TYR A 19 -14.91 37.39 -15.77
CA TYR A 19 -15.49 37.62 -14.46
C TYR A 19 -14.63 37.00 -13.36
N TYR A 20 -14.26 37.80 -12.38
CA TYR A 20 -13.53 37.39 -11.18
C TYR A 20 -14.38 37.57 -9.92
N GLY A 21 -14.02 36.84 -8.86
CA GLY A 21 -14.58 37.02 -7.53
C GLY A 21 -14.55 35.73 -6.70
N SER A 22 -14.61 35.90 -5.39
CA SER A 22 -14.57 34.82 -4.38
C SER A 22 -15.90 34.60 -3.67
N SER A 23 -16.95 35.32 -4.06
CA SER A 23 -18.32 35.11 -3.55
C SER A 23 -19.17 34.38 -4.59
N PRO A 24 -20.13 33.53 -4.16
CA PRO A 24 -20.93 32.73 -5.07
C PRO A 24 -21.80 33.62 -5.98
N VAL A 25 -22.11 33.12 -7.17
CA VAL A 25 -23.15 33.65 -8.05
C VAL A 25 -24.22 32.58 -8.24
N SER A 26 -25.49 32.99 -8.27
CA SER A 26 -26.59 32.14 -8.72
C SER A 26 -27.12 32.70 -10.03
N ILE A 27 -27.31 31.84 -11.02
CA ILE A 27 -27.88 32.17 -12.32
C ILE A 27 -29.04 31.20 -12.56
N ASP A 28 -30.15 31.66 -13.14
CA ASP A 28 -31.17 30.74 -13.63
C ASP A 28 -30.63 30.04 -14.88
N SER A 29 -30.78 30.57 -16.09
CA SER A 29 -30.11 30.04 -17.29
C SER A 29 -28.92 30.88 -17.72
N LEU A 30 -27.88 30.25 -18.27
CA LEU A 30 -26.70 30.92 -18.81
C LEU A 30 -26.65 30.75 -20.34
N ILE A 31 -26.77 31.85 -21.06
CA ILE A 31 -26.88 31.88 -22.52
C ILE A 31 -25.74 32.71 -23.09
N ILE A 32 -24.90 32.11 -23.93
CA ILE A 32 -23.86 32.84 -24.67
C ILE A 32 -24.23 32.84 -26.16
N THR A 33 -24.68 34.00 -26.64
CA THR A 33 -25.12 34.21 -28.02
C THR A 33 -23.94 34.60 -28.91
N ASN A 34 -22.99 35.38 -28.39
CA ASN A 34 -21.81 35.79 -29.14
C ASN A 34 -20.58 36.01 -28.23
N GLY A 35 -19.39 36.04 -28.84
CA GLY A 35 -18.12 36.33 -28.18
C GLY A 35 -17.62 35.22 -27.23
N THR A 36 -16.78 35.62 -26.27
CA THR A 36 -16.14 34.71 -25.32
C THR A 36 -16.38 35.17 -23.89
N VAL A 37 -16.83 34.28 -23.02
CA VAL A 37 -17.01 34.55 -21.59
C VAL A 37 -16.12 33.64 -20.76
N ASN A 38 -15.32 34.23 -19.87
CA ASN A 38 -14.46 33.53 -18.93
C ASN A 38 -14.98 33.72 -17.50
N PHE A 39 -15.55 32.67 -16.91
CA PHE A 39 -15.87 32.62 -15.48
C PHE A 39 -14.68 32.12 -14.68
N ASN A 40 -13.98 33.06 -14.04
CA ASN A 40 -12.84 32.80 -13.14
C ASN A 40 -13.26 32.98 -11.67
N LEU A 41 -14.50 32.60 -11.35
CA LEU A 41 -15.09 32.73 -10.02
C LEU A 41 -14.65 31.55 -9.13
N GLN A 42 -14.15 31.84 -7.94
CA GLN A 42 -13.53 30.85 -7.03
C GLN A 42 -14.51 30.24 -6.00
N ALA A 43 -15.76 30.70 -5.99
CA ALA A 43 -16.78 30.22 -5.07
C ALA A 43 -17.62 29.08 -5.66
N ASP A 44 -18.50 28.51 -4.85
CA ASP A 44 -19.54 27.57 -5.29
C ASP A 44 -20.63 28.30 -6.08
N ASN A 45 -20.46 28.36 -7.39
CA ASN A 45 -21.38 29.03 -8.31
C ASN A 45 -22.53 28.09 -8.66
N GLN A 46 -23.72 28.63 -8.90
CA GLN A 46 -24.91 27.84 -9.16
C GLN A 46 -25.57 28.25 -10.48
N VAL A 47 -26.00 27.24 -11.24
CA VAL A 47 -26.88 27.39 -12.42
C VAL A 47 -28.12 26.54 -12.16
N LYS A 48 -29.31 27.14 -12.21
CA LYS A 48 -30.59 26.45 -11.93
C LYS A 48 -31.34 26.02 -13.19
N GLY A 49 -30.99 26.61 -14.33
CA GLY A 49 -31.57 26.38 -15.65
C GLY A 49 -30.52 25.82 -16.61
N ASN A 50 -30.69 26.09 -17.90
CA ASN A 50 -29.83 25.51 -18.93
C ASN A 50 -28.54 26.32 -19.13
N ILE A 51 -27.51 25.66 -19.65
CA ILE A 51 -26.37 26.33 -20.26
C ILE A 51 -26.50 26.16 -21.78
N PHE A 52 -26.53 27.27 -22.52
CA PHE A 52 -26.65 27.27 -23.98
C PHE A 52 -25.59 28.17 -24.62
N ILE A 53 -24.80 27.63 -25.55
CA ILE A 53 -23.75 28.37 -26.26
C ILE A 53 -23.98 28.26 -27.77
N GLN A 54 -24.24 29.39 -28.44
CA GLN A 54 -24.45 29.43 -29.89
C GLN A 54 -23.16 29.17 -30.69
N THR A 55 -23.32 28.80 -31.96
CA THR A 55 -22.19 28.58 -32.88
C THR A 55 -21.25 29.78 -32.90
N GLY A 56 -19.95 29.53 -32.73
CA GLY A 56 -18.93 30.58 -32.73
C GLY A 56 -18.72 31.28 -31.38
N ALA A 57 -19.65 31.12 -30.42
CA ALA A 57 -19.47 31.63 -29.07
C ALA A 57 -18.70 30.64 -28.18
N THR A 58 -18.12 31.14 -27.07
CA THR A 58 -17.31 30.36 -26.13
C THR A 58 -17.63 30.71 -24.68
N LEU A 59 -17.82 29.67 -23.85
CA LEU A 59 -17.96 29.77 -22.40
C LEU A 59 -16.87 28.95 -21.71
N ASN A 60 -16.02 29.61 -20.93
CA ASN A 60 -14.95 28.96 -20.19
C ASN A 60 -15.17 29.13 -18.69
N PHE A 61 -15.07 28.04 -17.93
CA PHE A 61 -14.95 28.07 -16.47
C PHE A 61 -13.48 27.81 -16.11
N ASN A 62 -12.76 28.88 -15.78
CA ASN A 62 -11.32 28.87 -15.54
C ASN A 62 -10.94 29.51 -14.18
N PRO A 63 -11.50 29.02 -13.05
CA PRO A 63 -11.10 29.53 -11.76
C PRO A 63 -9.62 29.24 -11.48
N PRO A 64 -8.89 30.17 -10.84
CA PRO A 64 -7.46 30.00 -10.54
C PRO A 64 -7.17 29.00 -9.40
N SER A 65 -8.22 28.58 -8.67
CA SER A 65 -8.18 27.58 -7.60
C SER A 65 -9.45 26.73 -7.66
N ASN A 66 -9.48 25.62 -6.92
CA ASN A 66 -10.65 24.73 -6.86
C ASN A 66 -11.95 25.50 -6.61
N ALA A 67 -12.95 25.28 -7.46
CA ALA A 67 -14.28 25.86 -7.35
C ALA A 67 -15.34 24.87 -7.84
N THR A 68 -16.54 24.97 -7.29
CA THR A 68 -17.68 24.12 -7.67
C THR A 68 -18.64 24.88 -8.58
N LEU A 69 -19.05 24.26 -9.68
CA LEU A 69 -20.22 24.67 -10.45
C LEU A 69 -21.38 23.70 -10.16
N ARG A 70 -22.38 24.18 -9.44
CA ARG A 70 -23.52 23.40 -8.95
C ARG A 70 -24.72 23.57 -9.88
N PHE A 71 -25.35 22.46 -10.24
CA PHE A 71 -26.58 22.41 -11.03
C PHE A 71 -27.74 22.05 -10.10
N THR A 72 -28.47 23.07 -9.65
CA THR A 72 -29.42 23.02 -8.52
C THR A 72 -30.87 23.30 -8.92
N GLY A 73 -31.18 23.16 -10.21
CA GLY A 73 -32.51 23.43 -10.76
C GLY A 73 -33.63 22.56 -10.20
N THR A 74 -34.86 22.96 -10.51
CA THR A 74 -36.09 22.19 -10.23
C THR A 74 -36.76 21.64 -11.49
N SER A 75 -36.29 22.03 -12.68
CA SER A 75 -36.69 21.48 -13.98
C SER A 75 -35.48 20.81 -14.63
N PRO A 76 -35.65 19.84 -15.55
CA PRO A 76 -34.52 19.19 -16.21
C PRO A 76 -33.54 20.22 -16.82
N GLN A 77 -32.26 20.10 -16.48
CA GLN A 77 -31.22 21.01 -16.98
C GLN A 77 -30.43 20.36 -18.11
N GLN A 78 -29.97 21.20 -19.03
CA GLN A 78 -29.26 20.77 -20.22
C GLN A 78 -28.01 21.59 -20.47
N LEU A 79 -26.94 20.91 -20.87
CA LEU A 79 -25.72 21.50 -21.43
C LEU A 79 -25.81 21.42 -22.95
N ASN A 80 -26.09 22.54 -23.60
CA ASN A 80 -26.56 22.61 -24.98
C ASN A 80 -25.77 23.59 -25.85
N GLY A 81 -26.07 23.52 -27.14
CA GLY A 81 -25.56 24.45 -28.16
C GLY A 81 -24.25 23.98 -28.78
N THR A 82 -23.94 24.57 -29.93
CA THR A 82 -22.87 24.18 -30.85
C THR A 82 -21.56 24.95 -30.64
N GLY A 83 -21.55 26.01 -29.84
CA GLY A 83 -20.32 26.73 -29.47
C GLY A 83 -19.50 25.98 -28.43
N ASN A 84 -18.39 26.57 -27.98
CA ASN A 84 -17.44 25.92 -27.08
C ASN A 84 -17.85 26.06 -25.61
N LEU A 85 -17.75 24.97 -24.85
CA LEU A 85 -17.88 24.95 -23.39
C LEU A 85 -16.68 24.21 -22.81
N THR A 86 -15.87 24.89 -21.98
CA THR A 86 -14.67 24.29 -21.39
C THR A 86 -14.62 24.49 -19.89
N PHE A 87 -14.05 23.50 -19.20
CA PHE A 87 -13.78 23.51 -17.77
C PHE A 87 -12.29 23.23 -17.57
N ASN A 88 -11.59 24.05 -16.77
CA ASN A 88 -10.22 23.74 -16.39
C ASN A 88 -10.17 22.68 -15.27
N ASN A 89 -8.96 22.34 -14.84
CA ASN A 89 -8.70 21.32 -13.82
C ASN A 89 -9.18 21.65 -12.41
N ASN A 90 -9.52 22.91 -12.15
CA ASN A 90 -9.99 23.39 -10.86
C ASN A 90 -11.51 23.32 -10.71
N VAL A 91 -12.25 22.95 -11.77
CA VAL A 91 -13.72 22.90 -11.73
C VAL A 91 -14.22 21.52 -11.33
N LEU A 92 -14.98 21.47 -10.24
CA LEU A 92 -15.92 20.39 -9.96
C LEU A 92 -17.29 20.71 -10.57
N LEU A 93 -17.82 19.83 -11.41
CA LEU A 93 -19.24 19.86 -11.77
C LEU A 93 -20.05 19.07 -10.73
N SER A 94 -20.89 19.76 -9.97
CA SER A 94 -21.78 19.13 -8.99
C SER A 94 -23.21 19.12 -9.51
N PHE A 95 -23.73 17.94 -9.83
CA PHE A 95 -25.07 17.71 -10.31
C PHE A 95 -25.98 17.35 -9.13
N GLU A 96 -26.91 18.25 -8.80
CA GLU A 96 -27.79 18.14 -7.63
C GLU A 96 -29.28 18.16 -8.00
N ASN A 97 -29.60 18.46 -9.26
CA ASN A 97 -30.96 18.54 -9.75
C ASN A 97 -31.57 17.15 -10.00
N THR A 98 -32.48 16.75 -9.12
CA THR A 98 -33.18 15.45 -9.20
C THR A 98 -34.12 15.31 -10.40
N SER A 99 -34.47 16.41 -11.09
CA SER A 99 -35.20 16.36 -12.36
C SER A 99 -34.32 15.96 -13.55
N GLY A 100 -33.00 15.94 -13.34
CA GLY A 100 -32.03 15.38 -14.28
C GLY A 100 -31.15 16.41 -14.99
N ILE A 101 -29.97 15.93 -15.39
CA ILE A 101 -28.98 16.65 -16.18
C ILE A 101 -28.81 15.95 -17.52
N THR A 102 -28.93 16.68 -18.63
CA THR A 102 -28.68 16.16 -19.97
C THR A 102 -27.48 16.85 -20.62
N ILE A 103 -26.52 16.07 -21.08
CA ILE A 103 -25.33 16.53 -21.81
C ILE A 103 -25.60 16.32 -23.31
N ASN A 104 -25.89 17.42 -24.02
CA ASN A 104 -26.24 17.44 -25.45
C ASN A 104 -25.12 18.02 -26.33
N LYS A 105 -23.92 18.09 -25.79
CA LYS A 105 -22.74 18.56 -26.51
C LYS A 105 -21.50 17.85 -25.99
N ASN A 106 -20.45 17.82 -26.80
CA ASN A 106 -19.15 17.36 -26.34
C ASN A 106 -18.62 18.30 -25.25
N ILE A 107 -18.26 17.73 -24.11
CA ILE A 107 -17.59 18.46 -23.03
C ILE A 107 -16.45 17.61 -22.46
N ALA A 108 -15.45 18.28 -21.92
CA ALA A 108 -14.41 17.65 -21.14
C ALA A 108 -14.45 18.23 -19.72
N ALA A 109 -14.53 17.36 -18.72
CA ALA A 109 -14.57 17.73 -17.32
C ALA A 109 -13.44 17.03 -16.57
N TYR A 110 -12.88 17.69 -15.56
CA TYR A 110 -11.92 17.04 -14.67
C TYR A 110 -12.64 16.11 -13.70
N ARG A 111 -13.55 16.67 -12.90
CA ARG A 111 -14.34 15.94 -11.90
C ARG A 111 -15.82 16.24 -12.03
N ILE A 112 -16.64 15.20 -11.92
CA ILE A 112 -18.10 15.26 -11.82
C ILE A 112 -18.57 14.50 -10.59
N GLU A 113 -19.49 15.10 -9.83
CA GLU A 113 -20.25 14.42 -8.79
C GLU A 113 -21.74 14.60 -9.05
N ALA A 114 -22.47 13.50 -9.13
CA ALA A 114 -23.94 13.51 -9.20
C ALA A 114 -24.52 12.90 -7.93
N SER A 115 -25.36 13.67 -7.25
CA SER A 115 -26.00 13.27 -6.01
C SER A 115 -27.01 12.12 -6.21
N THR A 116 -27.42 11.49 -5.11
CA THR A 116 -28.46 10.46 -5.14
C THR A 116 -29.72 10.98 -5.83
N ALA A 117 -30.38 10.10 -6.60
CA ALA A 117 -31.60 10.42 -7.36
C ALA A 117 -31.44 11.49 -8.47
N VAL A 118 -30.23 11.90 -8.84
CA VAL A 118 -29.97 12.75 -10.02
C VAL A 118 -29.72 11.87 -11.24
N PRO A 119 -30.65 11.79 -12.22
CA PRO A 119 -30.37 11.10 -13.46
C PRO A 119 -29.46 11.96 -14.35
N VAL A 120 -28.37 11.37 -14.85
CA VAL A 120 -27.46 12.02 -15.81
C VAL A 120 -27.57 11.32 -17.15
N THR A 121 -27.88 12.07 -18.20
CA THR A 121 -28.01 11.55 -19.58
C THR A 121 -26.92 12.11 -20.47
N ILE A 122 -26.13 11.23 -21.10
CA ILE A 122 -25.21 11.58 -22.18
C ILE A 122 -25.89 11.22 -23.48
N ASN A 123 -26.29 12.21 -24.29
CA ASN A 123 -27.10 11.96 -25.47
C ASN A 123 -26.30 11.40 -26.66
N THR A 124 -27.03 10.77 -27.59
CA THR A 124 -26.45 10.13 -28.79
C THR A 124 -25.58 11.11 -29.57
N GLY A 125 -24.42 10.64 -30.03
CA GLY A 125 -23.46 11.44 -30.79
C GLY A 125 -22.59 12.39 -29.94
N GLN A 126 -22.82 12.46 -28.62
CA GLN A 126 -22.03 13.30 -27.71
C GLN A 126 -20.95 12.49 -26.99
N ASN A 127 -19.84 13.16 -26.69
CA ASN A 127 -18.73 12.65 -25.90
C ASN A 127 -18.57 13.46 -24.61
N LEU A 128 -18.59 12.77 -23.47
CA LEU A 128 -18.16 13.29 -22.19
C LEU A 128 -16.76 12.75 -21.86
N SER A 129 -15.73 13.60 -21.97
CA SER A 129 -14.37 13.23 -21.55
C SER A 129 -14.17 13.57 -20.07
N ILE A 130 -13.65 12.62 -19.29
CA ILE A 130 -13.36 12.75 -17.86
C ILE A 130 -11.88 12.57 -17.63
N TYR A 131 -11.23 13.49 -16.93
CA TYR A 131 -9.78 13.41 -16.65
C TYR A 131 -9.42 12.82 -15.30
N THR A 132 -10.30 12.90 -14.29
CA THR A 132 -10.01 12.33 -12.96
C THR A 132 -11.14 11.45 -12.44
N SER A 133 -12.36 11.98 -12.32
CA SER A 133 -13.45 11.20 -11.75
C SER A 133 -14.85 11.62 -12.17
N PHE A 134 -15.71 10.61 -12.26
CA PHE A 134 -17.15 10.77 -12.31
C PHE A 134 -17.76 9.85 -11.26
N ASP A 135 -18.24 10.43 -10.15
CA ASP A 135 -19.00 9.72 -9.12
C ASP A 135 -20.50 10.02 -9.29
N SER A 136 -21.28 9.03 -9.70
CA SER A 136 -22.73 9.14 -9.90
C SER A 136 -23.48 8.28 -8.89
N GLN A 137 -24.13 8.92 -7.91
CA GLN A 137 -24.99 8.22 -6.97
C GLN A 137 -26.40 7.99 -7.52
N GLY A 138 -26.80 8.73 -8.56
CA GLY A 138 -28.02 8.54 -9.33
C GLY A 138 -27.85 7.68 -10.60
N ASN A 139 -28.92 7.52 -11.36
CA ASN A 139 -28.91 6.73 -12.60
C ASN A 139 -28.08 7.41 -13.69
N LEU A 140 -27.30 6.63 -14.42
CA LEU A 140 -26.48 7.10 -15.52
C LEU A 140 -26.98 6.50 -16.84
N ILE A 141 -27.51 7.35 -17.72
CA ILE A 141 -28.05 6.98 -19.04
C ILE A 141 -27.01 7.35 -20.10
N ILE A 142 -26.36 6.35 -20.68
CA ILE A 142 -25.28 6.50 -21.64
C ILE A 142 -25.82 6.16 -23.03
N ASN A 143 -26.27 7.17 -23.79
CA ASN A 143 -26.64 7.03 -25.21
C ASN A 143 -25.51 7.45 -26.16
N GLY A 144 -24.63 8.35 -25.69
CA GLY A 144 -23.40 8.77 -26.38
C GLY A 144 -22.17 7.97 -25.92
N THR A 145 -21.05 8.67 -25.74
CA THR A 145 -19.80 8.09 -25.23
C THR A 145 -19.34 8.82 -23.97
N ILE A 146 -18.91 8.07 -22.96
CA ILE A 146 -18.06 8.61 -21.88
C ILE A 146 -16.64 8.14 -22.15
N THR A 147 -15.67 9.04 -22.17
CA THR A 147 -14.25 8.69 -22.27
C THR A 147 -13.57 8.97 -20.94
N LEU A 148 -13.06 7.91 -20.30
CA LEU A 148 -12.20 8.02 -19.13
C LEU A 148 -10.77 8.15 -19.62
N GLU A 149 -10.19 9.34 -19.48
CA GLU A 149 -8.85 9.67 -19.98
C GLU A 149 -7.75 9.06 -19.11
N ALA A 150 -6.56 8.87 -19.69
CA ALA A 150 -5.37 8.44 -18.97
C ALA A 150 -4.11 8.99 -19.63
N THR A 151 -3.14 9.41 -18.83
CA THR A 151 -1.83 9.89 -19.29
C THR A 151 -0.71 8.95 -18.86
N SER A 152 -0.86 8.26 -17.72
CA SER A 152 0.15 7.38 -17.14
C SER A 152 -0.46 6.26 -16.29
N ALA A 153 0.38 5.44 -15.65
CA ALA A 153 -0.06 4.38 -14.72
C ALA A 153 -0.68 4.94 -13.42
N SER A 154 -0.48 6.23 -13.11
CA SER A 154 -0.94 6.89 -11.89
C SER A 154 -1.87 8.08 -12.14
N ASP A 155 -2.13 8.40 -13.40
CA ASP A 155 -2.99 9.52 -13.80
C ASP A 155 -3.96 9.02 -14.87
N TYR A 156 -5.16 8.66 -14.40
CA TYR A 156 -6.25 8.11 -15.18
C TYR A 156 -7.59 8.36 -14.49
N ALA A 157 -8.65 8.42 -15.28
CA ALA A 157 -9.99 8.70 -14.83
C ALA A 157 -10.71 7.44 -14.34
N MET A 158 -11.58 7.63 -13.34
CA MET A 158 -12.42 6.58 -12.78
C MET A 158 -13.90 6.95 -12.91
N LEU A 159 -14.74 5.94 -13.15
CA LEU A 159 -16.20 6.06 -13.11
C LEU A 159 -16.73 5.16 -12.00
N LYS A 160 -17.44 5.73 -11.04
CA LYS A 160 -18.23 5.01 -10.04
C LYS A 160 -19.68 5.40 -10.22
N CYS A 161 -20.55 4.41 -10.40
CA CYS A 161 -21.99 4.64 -10.49
C CYS A 161 -22.71 3.67 -9.56
N THR A 162 -23.27 4.16 -8.46
CA THR A 162 -24.07 3.31 -7.54
C THR A 162 -25.54 3.25 -7.93
N GLY A 163 -26.01 4.14 -8.82
CA GLY A 163 -27.30 4.03 -9.49
C GLY A 163 -27.28 3.05 -10.66
N ALA A 164 -28.42 2.91 -11.35
CA ALA A 164 -28.51 2.05 -12.52
C ALA A 164 -27.79 2.68 -13.73
N ILE A 165 -27.07 1.85 -14.48
CA ILE A 165 -26.51 2.24 -15.79
C ILE A 165 -27.42 1.67 -16.89
N SER A 166 -27.80 2.50 -17.85
CA SER A 166 -28.59 2.11 -19.02
C SER A 166 -28.20 2.90 -20.26
N GLY A 167 -28.85 2.63 -21.40
CA GLY A 167 -28.61 3.30 -22.67
C GLY A 167 -27.94 2.40 -23.70
N ILE A 168 -27.74 2.95 -24.90
CA ILE A 168 -27.22 2.23 -26.09
C ILE A 168 -25.78 2.63 -26.46
N GLY A 169 -25.20 3.54 -25.68
CA GLY A 169 -23.88 4.10 -25.89
C GLY A 169 -22.77 3.24 -25.30
N GLN A 170 -21.63 3.86 -25.02
CA GLN A 170 -20.45 3.16 -24.54
C GLN A 170 -19.59 4.00 -23.59
N VAL A 171 -18.79 3.31 -22.79
CA VAL A 171 -17.65 3.89 -22.07
C VAL A 171 -16.38 3.45 -22.78
N VAL A 172 -15.48 4.40 -23.02
CA VAL A 172 -14.11 4.17 -23.46
C VAL A 172 -13.20 4.43 -22.27
N GLN A 173 -12.70 3.38 -21.64
CA GLN A 173 -11.74 3.48 -20.55
C GLN A 173 -10.32 3.43 -21.10
N LYS A 174 -9.54 4.49 -20.88
CA LYS A 174 -8.11 4.51 -21.21
C LYS A 174 -7.28 4.04 -20.03
N GLN A 175 -6.23 3.27 -20.31
CA GLN A 175 -5.28 2.81 -19.30
C GLN A 175 -3.86 2.70 -19.88
N PHE A 176 -2.86 3.15 -19.13
CA PHE A 176 -1.45 2.93 -19.49
C PHE A 176 -1.01 1.49 -19.21
N LEU A 177 -0.47 0.81 -20.22
CA LEU A 177 0.19 -0.49 -20.08
C LEU A 177 1.70 -0.34 -20.24
N THR A 178 2.46 -0.94 -19.33
CA THR A 178 3.93 -1.01 -19.41
C THR A 178 4.35 -2.09 -20.40
N GLU A 179 5.57 -1.99 -20.93
CA GLU A 179 6.19 -3.10 -21.66
C GLU A 179 6.33 -4.30 -20.71
N GLY A 180 6.39 -5.51 -21.27
CA GLY A 180 6.45 -6.77 -20.51
C GLY A 180 5.09 -7.34 -20.15
N TRP A 181 5.08 -8.22 -19.15
CA TRP A 181 3.84 -8.86 -18.70
C TRP A 181 3.01 -7.93 -17.82
N ASN A 182 1.70 -7.94 -18.02
CA ASN A 182 0.74 -7.08 -17.33
C ASN A 182 -0.39 -7.92 -16.74
N MET A 183 -0.74 -7.66 -15.48
CA MET A 183 -1.93 -8.20 -14.82
C MET A 183 -3.17 -7.41 -15.21
N LEU A 184 -4.07 -8.03 -15.97
CA LEU A 184 -5.22 -7.37 -16.59
C LEU A 184 -6.54 -7.93 -16.04
N SER A 185 -7.53 -7.05 -15.93
CA SER A 185 -8.91 -7.44 -15.64
C SER A 185 -9.90 -6.68 -16.52
N GLN A 186 -11.08 -7.24 -16.66
CA GLN A 186 -12.18 -6.70 -17.42
C GLN A 186 -13.08 -5.86 -16.51
N SER A 187 -13.12 -4.53 -16.74
CA SER A 187 -14.01 -3.58 -16.03
C SER A 187 -15.26 -3.18 -16.82
N LEU A 188 -15.32 -3.54 -18.10
CA LEU A 188 -16.38 -3.20 -19.04
C LEU A 188 -16.97 -4.47 -19.66
N THR A 189 -18.22 -4.41 -20.12
CA THR A 189 -18.88 -5.52 -20.81
C THR A 189 -18.10 -5.92 -22.06
N ALA A 190 -17.65 -7.17 -22.08
CA ALA A 190 -16.99 -7.83 -23.20
C ALA A 190 -17.15 -9.34 -23.01
N SER A 191 -17.17 -10.08 -24.10
CA SER A 191 -17.35 -11.55 -24.07
C SER A 191 -16.12 -12.32 -24.54
N SER A 192 -15.12 -11.63 -25.11
CA SER A 192 -13.97 -12.28 -25.76
C SER A 192 -12.65 -11.60 -25.46
N ALA A 193 -11.57 -12.36 -25.56
CA ALA A 193 -10.21 -11.92 -25.26
C ALA A 193 -9.72 -10.78 -26.18
N ALA A 194 -10.37 -10.54 -27.32
CA ALA A 194 -10.16 -9.37 -28.18
C ALA A 194 -10.27 -8.04 -27.42
N PHE A 195 -11.01 -8.01 -26.30
CA PHE A 195 -11.06 -6.88 -25.38
C PHE A 195 -9.68 -6.39 -24.94
N PHE A 196 -8.71 -7.31 -24.78
CA PHE A 196 -7.38 -6.99 -24.29
C PHE A 196 -6.36 -6.64 -25.39
N GLY A 197 -6.68 -6.86 -26.66
CA GLY A 197 -5.78 -6.57 -27.79
C GLY A 197 -5.65 -7.75 -28.75
N SER A 198 -4.47 -7.92 -29.34
CA SER A 198 -4.17 -8.96 -30.34
C SER A 198 -3.70 -10.27 -29.70
N ILE A 199 -4.63 -11.19 -29.45
CA ILE A 199 -4.36 -12.46 -28.76
C ILE A 199 -4.04 -13.57 -29.76
N GLY A 200 -2.86 -14.19 -29.63
CA GLY A 200 -2.49 -15.41 -30.38
C GLY A 200 -2.51 -15.29 -31.91
N THR A 201 -2.27 -14.09 -32.46
CA THR A 201 -2.51 -13.79 -33.89
C THR A 201 -1.30 -13.98 -34.83
N ASP A 202 -0.10 -14.28 -34.32
CA ASP A 202 1.10 -14.36 -35.16
C ASP A 202 1.45 -15.81 -35.55
N ALA A 203 1.00 -16.23 -36.74
CA ALA A 203 1.18 -17.58 -37.27
C ALA A 203 2.63 -17.82 -37.74
N GLY A 204 3.54 -18.09 -36.79
CA GLY A 204 4.92 -18.47 -37.13
C GLY A 204 5.97 -18.37 -36.04
N HIS A 205 5.67 -17.74 -34.89
CA HIS A 205 6.66 -17.51 -33.83
C HIS A 205 6.39 -18.39 -32.58
N PRO A 206 7.41 -18.99 -31.91
CA PRO A 206 7.19 -19.83 -30.72
C PRO A 206 6.53 -19.10 -29.53
N ASN A 207 6.55 -17.76 -29.50
CA ASN A 207 5.85 -16.92 -28.52
C ASN A 207 4.40 -16.55 -28.89
N ILE A 208 3.67 -17.40 -29.64
CA ILE A 208 2.22 -17.20 -29.91
C ILE A 208 1.35 -17.09 -28.65
N LYS A 209 1.87 -17.50 -27.49
CA LYS A 209 1.16 -17.49 -26.21
C LYS A 209 1.45 -16.19 -25.47
N ASN A 210 0.71 -15.14 -25.81
CA ASN A 210 0.88 -13.80 -25.25
C ASN A 210 -0.18 -13.44 -24.20
N PHE A 211 -1.10 -14.36 -23.89
CA PHE A 211 -2.20 -14.12 -22.96
C PHE A 211 -2.57 -15.38 -22.16
N TYR A 212 -2.64 -15.26 -20.85
CA TYR A 212 -2.86 -16.38 -19.94
C TYR A 212 -3.88 -16.07 -18.85
N SER A 213 -4.54 -17.12 -18.34
CA SER A 213 -5.25 -17.14 -17.07
C SER A 213 -4.59 -18.13 -16.11
N TRP A 214 -5.04 -18.15 -14.86
CA TRP A 214 -4.59 -19.12 -13.86
C TRP A 214 -5.74 -20.04 -13.47
N ASN A 215 -5.51 -21.35 -13.43
CA ASN A 215 -6.55 -22.34 -13.10
C ASN A 215 -6.47 -22.89 -11.66
N GLY A 216 -5.58 -22.36 -10.82
CA GLY A 216 -5.31 -22.89 -9.49
C GLY A 216 -3.98 -23.65 -9.39
N GLN A 217 -3.51 -24.23 -10.51
CA GLN A 217 -2.28 -25.02 -10.54
C GLN A 217 -1.24 -24.54 -11.55
N ASN A 218 -1.71 -24.08 -12.71
CA ASN A 218 -0.92 -23.80 -13.89
C ASN A 218 -1.43 -22.57 -14.64
N TRP A 219 -0.52 -21.98 -15.41
CA TRP A 219 -0.87 -20.98 -16.42
C TRP A 219 -1.60 -21.65 -17.58
N VAL A 220 -2.79 -21.16 -17.90
CA VAL A 220 -3.62 -21.62 -19.01
C VAL A 220 -3.57 -20.59 -20.12
N ASN A 221 -3.06 -20.99 -21.28
CA ASN A 221 -2.98 -20.11 -22.45
C ASN A 221 -4.38 -19.82 -23.00
N ILE A 222 -4.66 -18.54 -23.25
CA ILE A 222 -5.85 -18.08 -23.95
C ILE A 222 -5.47 -17.93 -25.44
N PRO A 223 -5.96 -18.80 -26.33
CA PRO A 223 -5.28 -19.05 -27.59
C PRO A 223 -5.56 -18.04 -28.70
N ASN A 224 -6.64 -17.27 -28.61
CA ASN A 224 -7.04 -16.33 -29.67
C ASN A 224 -8.07 -15.30 -29.19
N ASN A 225 -8.35 -14.32 -30.04
CA ASN A 225 -9.31 -13.23 -29.80
C ASN A 225 -10.75 -13.68 -29.54
N LEU A 226 -11.18 -14.86 -30.03
CA LEU A 226 -12.53 -15.38 -29.86
C LEU A 226 -12.70 -16.14 -28.54
N ALA A 227 -11.61 -16.43 -27.83
CA ALA A 227 -11.67 -17.12 -26.55
C ALA A 227 -12.47 -16.32 -25.53
N ALA A 228 -13.35 -17.01 -24.79
CA ALA A 228 -14.19 -16.38 -23.80
C ALA A 228 -13.36 -15.80 -22.64
N ILE A 229 -13.83 -14.68 -22.11
CA ILE A 229 -13.32 -14.08 -20.87
C ILE A 229 -14.45 -13.97 -19.84
N THR A 230 -14.07 -13.95 -18.58
CA THR A 230 -14.99 -13.92 -17.45
C THR A 230 -14.66 -12.71 -16.58
N ALA A 231 -15.66 -11.88 -16.30
CA ALA A 231 -15.51 -10.76 -15.38
C ALA A 231 -15.08 -11.24 -13.98
N GLY A 232 -14.23 -10.47 -13.32
CA GLY A 232 -13.65 -10.82 -12.01
C GLY A 232 -12.48 -11.82 -12.07
N THR A 233 -12.29 -12.55 -13.18
CA THR A 233 -11.07 -13.31 -13.42
C THR A 233 -9.91 -12.37 -13.75
N GLY A 234 -8.72 -12.68 -13.24
CA GLY A 234 -7.50 -11.98 -13.62
C GLY A 234 -6.76 -12.69 -14.74
N TYR A 235 -6.10 -11.91 -15.59
CA TYR A 235 -5.36 -12.37 -16.75
C TYR A 235 -3.94 -11.80 -16.76
N PHE A 236 -3.06 -12.42 -17.54
CA PHE A 236 -1.68 -12.00 -17.73
C PHE A 236 -1.42 -11.82 -19.22
N GLY A 237 -1.14 -10.58 -19.66
CA GLY A 237 -0.92 -10.25 -21.06
C GLY A 237 0.43 -9.60 -21.31
N PHE A 238 1.14 -10.05 -22.35
CA PHE A 238 2.45 -9.52 -22.71
C PHE A 238 2.33 -8.32 -23.64
N VAL A 239 3.00 -7.23 -23.31
CA VAL A 239 3.12 -6.02 -24.14
C VAL A 239 4.57 -5.91 -24.61
N GLY A 240 4.78 -5.71 -25.90
CA GLY A 240 6.09 -5.74 -26.55
C GLY A 240 6.00 -6.47 -27.88
N GLN A 241 7.14 -6.75 -28.50
CA GLN A 241 7.15 -7.49 -29.77
C GLN A 241 6.36 -8.80 -29.65
N TYR A 242 5.38 -9.02 -30.54
CA TYR A 242 4.46 -10.17 -30.54
C TYR A 242 3.47 -10.24 -29.36
N GLY A 243 3.37 -9.18 -28.56
CA GLY A 243 2.43 -9.06 -27.46
C GLY A 243 0.99 -8.76 -27.89
N ILE A 244 0.10 -8.67 -26.90
CA ILE A 244 -1.28 -8.16 -27.06
C ILE A 244 -1.29 -6.72 -27.59
N TYR A 245 -0.19 -6.00 -27.35
CA TYR A 245 0.20 -4.74 -27.98
C TYR A 245 1.71 -4.77 -28.26
N SER A 246 2.17 -4.13 -29.33
CA SER A 246 3.57 -4.15 -29.77
C SER A 246 4.53 -3.28 -28.96
N SER A 247 4.02 -2.37 -28.14
CA SER A 247 4.78 -1.40 -27.34
C SER A 247 3.98 -0.98 -26.12
N SER A 248 4.62 -0.30 -25.16
CA SER A 248 3.96 0.33 -24.01
C SER A 248 3.12 1.56 -24.41
N GLY A 249 2.26 2.03 -23.51
CA GLY A 249 1.50 3.27 -23.68
C GLY A 249 0.02 3.16 -23.31
N VAL A 250 -0.71 4.25 -23.54
CA VAL A 250 -2.16 4.33 -23.27
C VAL A 250 -2.94 3.47 -24.27
N ARG A 251 -3.83 2.63 -23.76
CA ARG A 251 -4.73 1.75 -24.53
C ARG A 251 -6.17 2.05 -24.19
N SER A 252 -7.07 1.85 -25.15
CA SER A 252 -8.50 2.14 -24.99
C SER A 252 -9.30 0.85 -24.97
N PHE A 253 -10.18 0.73 -23.99
CA PHE A 253 -11.05 -0.41 -23.75
C PHE A 253 -12.49 0.07 -23.79
N THR A 254 -13.36 -0.64 -24.50
CA THR A 254 -14.70 -0.14 -24.79
C THR A 254 -15.78 -1.13 -24.38
N GLY A 255 -16.87 -0.63 -23.79
CA GLY A 255 -18.03 -1.39 -23.34
C GLY A 255 -18.87 -0.58 -22.35
N LEU A 256 -19.88 -1.19 -21.74
CA LEU A 256 -20.60 -0.59 -20.61
C LEU A 256 -19.93 -1.01 -19.29
N PRO A 257 -19.94 -0.18 -18.23
CA PRO A 257 -19.39 -0.58 -16.94
C PRO A 257 -20.09 -1.80 -16.36
N LEU A 258 -19.31 -2.73 -15.82
CA LEU A 258 -19.85 -3.84 -15.05
C LEU A 258 -20.25 -3.32 -13.66
N THR A 259 -21.54 -3.38 -13.34
CA THR A 259 -22.08 -2.84 -12.07
C THR A 259 -22.27 -3.90 -10.99
N SER A 260 -22.34 -5.17 -11.38
CA SER A 260 -22.48 -6.33 -10.50
C SER A 260 -21.85 -7.55 -11.16
N VAL A 261 -20.88 -8.16 -10.49
CA VAL A 261 -20.14 -9.32 -10.99
C VAL A 261 -20.12 -10.41 -9.94
N SER A 262 -20.57 -11.60 -10.32
CA SER A 262 -20.47 -12.79 -9.46
C SER A 262 -19.00 -13.07 -9.13
N VAL A 263 -18.74 -13.41 -7.87
CA VAL A 263 -17.39 -13.75 -7.43
C VAL A 263 -16.86 -14.94 -8.24
N PRO A 264 -15.61 -14.89 -8.76
CA PRO A 264 -15.00 -16.03 -9.41
C PRO A 264 -14.94 -17.24 -8.48
N THR A 265 -15.13 -18.44 -9.02
CA THR A 265 -14.90 -19.67 -8.25
C THR A 265 -13.43 -19.75 -7.86
N LEU A 266 -13.17 -19.76 -6.55
CA LEU A 266 -11.82 -19.88 -6.02
C LEU A 266 -11.43 -21.35 -5.81
N THR A 267 -10.18 -21.66 -6.07
CA THR A 267 -9.60 -23.00 -5.92
C THR A 267 -8.69 -23.06 -4.69
N HIS A 268 -8.47 -24.26 -4.15
CA HIS A 268 -7.48 -24.53 -3.11
C HIS A 268 -6.56 -25.68 -3.54
N GLN A 269 -5.87 -25.49 -4.66
CA GLN A 269 -4.98 -26.48 -5.24
C GLN A 269 -3.52 -26.10 -5.07
N THR A 270 -2.64 -27.09 -4.97
CA THR A 270 -1.19 -26.89 -4.98
C THR A 270 -0.72 -26.65 -6.41
N ALA A 271 -0.01 -25.55 -6.63
CA ALA A 271 0.63 -25.25 -7.90
C ALA A 271 1.55 -26.39 -8.34
N ASP A 272 1.79 -26.53 -9.65
CA ASP A 272 2.74 -27.49 -10.20
C ASP A 272 4.19 -27.04 -9.92
N THR A 273 5.10 -27.98 -9.60
CA THR A 273 6.49 -27.71 -9.21
C THR A 273 7.28 -27.01 -10.31
N VAL A 274 6.84 -27.14 -11.55
CA VAL A 274 7.41 -26.43 -12.71
C VAL A 274 7.05 -24.93 -12.68
N VAL A 275 5.97 -24.54 -11.98
CA VAL A 275 5.57 -23.15 -11.80
C VAL A 275 6.36 -22.55 -10.61
N ASN A 276 7.43 -21.81 -10.94
CA ASN A 276 8.29 -21.09 -9.99
C ASN A 276 7.57 -19.85 -9.38
N PHE A 277 6.46 -20.06 -8.68
CA PHE A 277 5.57 -18.99 -8.21
C PHE A 277 5.98 -18.41 -6.84
N THR A 278 6.51 -19.24 -5.94
CA THR A 278 6.97 -18.84 -4.60
C THR A 278 8.45 -19.16 -4.42
N LEU A 279 9.10 -18.50 -3.45
CA LEU A 279 10.48 -18.81 -3.05
C LEU A 279 10.58 -19.96 -2.04
N SER A 280 9.46 -20.38 -1.48
CA SER A 280 9.41 -21.44 -0.50
C SER A 280 9.43 -22.81 -1.18
N ASN A 281 10.31 -23.69 -0.70
CA ASN A 281 10.32 -25.10 -1.08
C ASN A 281 9.21 -25.89 -0.35
N ASN A 282 8.41 -25.25 0.51
CA ASN A 282 7.29 -25.89 1.19
C ASN A 282 6.08 -26.01 0.24
N PRO A 283 5.56 -27.23 -0.01
CA PRO A 283 4.38 -27.43 -0.84
C PRO A 283 3.15 -26.62 -0.40
N THR A 284 2.97 -26.36 0.90
CA THR A 284 1.80 -25.64 1.43
C THR A 284 1.78 -24.16 1.05
N ASP A 285 2.96 -23.57 0.82
CA ASP A 285 3.06 -22.16 0.42
C ASP A 285 2.69 -21.97 -1.05
N ARG A 286 2.64 -23.07 -1.81
CA ARG A 286 2.26 -23.15 -3.22
C ARG A 286 0.78 -23.50 -3.39
N THR A 287 0.04 -23.70 -2.31
CA THR A 287 -1.38 -24.07 -2.31
C THR A 287 -2.29 -22.86 -2.19
N GLY A 288 -3.37 -22.84 -2.99
CA GLY A 288 -4.48 -21.89 -2.84
C GLY A 288 -4.34 -20.57 -3.60
N TRP A 289 -3.38 -20.45 -4.49
CA TRP A 289 -3.20 -19.24 -5.29
C TRP A 289 -4.29 -19.09 -6.34
N ASN A 290 -4.90 -17.90 -6.40
CA ASN A 290 -5.91 -17.54 -7.39
C ASN A 290 -5.60 -16.17 -7.97
N LEU A 291 -5.74 -16.05 -9.30
CA LEU A 291 -5.60 -14.79 -10.02
C LEU A 291 -6.98 -14.21 -10.30
N VAL A 292 -7.29 -13.11 -9.63
CA VAL A 292 -8.58 -12.43 -9.69
C VAL A 292 -8.36 -11.02 -10.20
N GLY A 293 -9.43 -10.31 -10.53
CA GLY A 293 -9.30 -8.97 -11.08
C GLY A 293 -10.39 -8.02 -10.62
N ASN A 294 -10.05 -6.73 -10.60
CA ASN A 294 -11.00 -5.68 -10.31
C ASN A 294 -11.99 -5.53 -11.48
N PRO A 295 -13.28 -5.90 -11.29
CA PRO A 295 -14.27 -5.83 -12.35
C PRO A 295 -14.90 -4.44 -12.51
N LEU A 296 -14.48 -3.44 -11.71
CA LEU A 296 -15.11 -2.13 -11.67
C LEU A 296 -14.32 -1.10 -12.50
N THR A 297 -15.01 -0.06 -12.97
CA THR A 297 -14.41 1.11 -13.64
C THR A 297 -13.82 2.13 -12.65
N CYS A 298 -13.82 1.80 -11.37
CA CYS A 298 -13.20 2.56 -10.28
C CYS A 298 -12.29 1.64 -9.46
N ALA A 299 -11.59 2.19 -8.46
CA ALA A 299 -10.73 1.40 -7.61
C ALA A 299 -11.58 0.43 -6.76
N LEU A 300 -11.22 -0.85 -6.72
CA LEU A 300 -11.82 -1.82 -5.80
C LEU A 300 -11.19 -1.64 -4.42
N ASP A 301 -12.02 -1.49 -3.39
CA ASP A 301 -11.55 -1.43 -2.02
C ASP A 301 -11.54 -2.83 -1.42
N PHE A 302 -10.34 -3.44 -1.35
CA PHE A 302 -10.15 -4.78 -0.80
C PHE A 302 -10.61 -4.88 0.66
N SER A 303 -10.55 -3.80 1.44
CA SER A 303 -10.97 -3.80 2.84
C SER A 303 -12.48 -4.00 3.01
N THR A 304 -13.28 -3.66 1.99
CA THR A 304 -14.74 -3.84 1.98
C THR A 304 -15.17 -5.26 1.62
N LEU A 305 -14.23 -6.14 1.27
CA LEU A 305 -14.55 -7.49 0.81
C LEU A 305 -14.77 -8.45 1.98
N ASN A 306 -15.99 -8.94 2.13
CA ASN A 306 -16.37 -9.96 3.14
C ASN A 306 -15.89 -11.36 2.72
N ARG A 307 -14.59 -11.59 2.88
CA ARG A 307 -13.89 -12.82 2.50
C ARG A 307 -14.28 -14.02 3.37
N THR A 308 -14.14 -15.23 2.84
CA THR A 308 -14.26 -16.50 3.57
C THR A 308 -13.17 -17.44 3.10
N ASN A 309 -12.34 -17.97 4.01
CA ASN A 309 -11.19 -18.83 3.70
C ASN A 309 -10.23 -18.24 2.65
N VAL A 310 -10.01 -16.92 2.71
CA VAL A 310 -9.07 -16.17 1.88
C VAL A 310 -8.24 -15.29 2.81
N ALA A 311 -6.92 -15.38 2.70
CA ALA A 311 -6.00 -14.56 3.48
C ALA A 311 -6.26 -13.06 3.25
N ASN A 312 -6.05 -12.23 4.27
CA ASN A 312 -6.20 -10.77 4.15
C ASN A 312 -4.95 -10.12 3.53
N ALA A 313 -4.53 -10.66 2.38
CA ALA A 313 -3.38 -10.20 1.63
C ALA A 313 -3.66 -10.33 0.13
N PHE A 314 -3.10 -9.40 -0.65
CA PHE A 314 -3.10 -9.50 -2.10
C PHE A 314 -1.78 -9.05 -2.71
N TYR A 315 -1.56 -9.49 -3.96
CA TYR A 315 -0.27 -9.34 -4.62
C TYR A 315 -0.44 -8.82 -6.05
N ILE A 316 0.30 -7.78 -6.40
CA ILE A 316 0.30 -7.18 -7.73
C ILE A 316 1.69 -7.34 -8.34
N TYR A 317 1.75 -7.89 -9.54
CA TYR A 317 2.95 -7.98 -10.34
C TYR A 317 3.22 -6.63 -11.00
N ASP A 318 4.43 -6.11 -10.80
CA ASP A 318 4.95 -4.89 -11.39
C ASP A 318 6.14 -5.25 -12.28
N HIS A 319 6.03 -5.02 -13.59
CA HIS A 319 7.13 -5.28 -14.51
C HIS A 319 8.33 -4.35 -14.28
N ASN A 320 8.12 -3.15 -13.70
CA ASN A 320 9.13 -2.17 -13.34
C ASN A 320 10.23 -1.97 -14.42
N GLY A 321 9.82 -1.75 -15.68
CA GLY A 321 10.73 -1.43 -16.78
C GLY A 321 11.76 -2.52 -17.12
N GLY A 322 11.39 -3.80 -17.03
CA GLY A 322 12.30 -4.94 -17.28
C GLY A 322 12.74 -5.66 -16.01
N ASN A 323 12.32 -5.16 -14.84
CA ASN A 323 12.71 -5.64 -13.52
C ASN A 323 11.51 -6.16 -12.75
N PRO A 324 10.93 -7.29 -13.15
CA PRO A 324 9.68 -7.75 -12.57
C PRO A 324 9.78 -8.05 -11.07
N ILE A 325 8.94 -7.40 -10.30
CA ILE A 325 8.79 -7.56 -8.85
C ILE A 325 7.32 -7.77 -8.48
N TYR A 326 7.07 -8.37 -7.32
CA TYR A 326 5.74 -8.38 -6.73
C TYR A 326 5.61 -7.30 -5.65
N ARG A 327 4.42 -6.72 -5.56
CA ARG A 327 4.00 -5.74 -4.58
C ARG A 327 2.91 -6.35 -3.73
N TYR A 328 2.95 -6.08 -2.44
CA TYR A 328 2.19 -6.82 -1.43
C TYR A 328 1.31 -5.86 -0.65
N TYR A 329 0.08 -6.27 -0.40
CA TYR A 329 -0.79 -5.72 0.65
C TYR A 329 -1.03 -6.82 1.67
N SER A 330 -1.05 -6.47 2.96
CA SER A 330 -1.61 -7.28 4.03
C SER A 330 -2.15 -6.39 5.14
N GLY A 331 -3.05 -6.93 5.98
CA GLY A 331 -3.64 -6.18 7.09
C GLY A 331 -2.61 -5.61 8.07
N GLY A 332 -1.44 -6.24 8.20
CA GLY A 332 -0.36 -5.79 9.08
C GLY A 332 0.72 -5.00 8.36
N GLY A 333 0.59 -4.78 7.06
CA GLY A 333 1.64 -4.24 6.20
C GLY A 333 1.27 -2.94 5.51
N ILE A 334 1.35 -2.97 4.19
CA ILE A 334 1.13 -1.84 3.31
C ILE A 334 -0.36 -1.47 3.28
N ASN A 335 -0.75 -0.38 3.94
CA ASN A 335 -2.14 0.07 4.17
C ASN A 335 -2.87 0.72 2.96
N ASP A 336 -2.53 0.39 1.72
CA ASP A 336 -3.32 0.83 0.56
C ASP A 336 -4.17 -0.34 0.03
N PRO A 337 -5.44 -0.48 0.44
CA PRO A 337 -6.31 -1.58 0.02
C PRO A 337 -6.89 -1.39 -1.39
N TYR A 338 -6.54 -0.31 -2.10
CA TYR A 338 -7.19 0.05 -3.36
C TYR A 338 -6.55 -0.61 -4.57
N ILE A 339 -7.32 -1.39 -5.32
CA ILE A 339 -6.86 -2.04 -6.55
C ILE A 339 -7.39 -1.24 -7.73
N ALA A 340 -6.49 -0.69 -8.56
CA ALA A 340 -6.83 0.11 -9.73
C ALA A 340 -7.84 -0.60 -10.65
N PRO A 341 -8.67 0.13 -11.42
CA PRO A 341 -9.52 -0.50 -12.41
C PRO A 341 -8.67 -1.20 -13.48
N MET A 342 -9.21 -2.28 -14.06
CA MET A 342 -8.49 -3.14 -15.01
C MET A 342 -7.22 -3.82 -14.47
N GLN A 343 -6.98 -3.79 -13.15
CA GLN A 343 -5.84 -4.44 -12.51
C GLN A 343 -6.24 -5.82 -12.01
N ALA A 344 -5.47 -6.84 -12.38
CA ALA A 344 -5.55 -8.14 -11.72
C ALA A 344 -4.61 -8.21 -10.50
N PHE A 345 -4.94 -9.08 -9.56
CA PHE A 345 -4.20 -9.29 -8.33
C PHE A 345 -4.30 -10.75 -7.90
N TRP A 346 -3.27 -11.24 -7.22
CA TRP A 346 -3.28 -12.56 -6.60
C TRP A 346 -3.88 -12.50 -5.21
N ILE A 347 -4.51 -13.59 -4.84
CA ILE A 347 -4.93 -13.90 -3.47
C ILE A 347 -4.57 -15.35 -3.16
N LYS A 348 -4.57 -15.69 -1.87
CA LYS A 348 -4.39 -17.06 -1.40
C LYS A 348 -5.61 -17.52 -0.61
N THR A 349 -6.19 -18.64 -1.01
CA THR A 349 -7.21 -19.34 -0.23
C THR A 349 -6.56 -20.18 0.86
N THR A 350 -7.23 -20.32 1.99
CA THR A 350 -6.73 -21.00 3.18
C THR A 350 -7.42 -22.34 3.40
N ALA A 351 -8.65 -22.50 2.89
CA ALA A 351 -9.40 -23.75 2.81
C ALA A 351 -10.54 -23.64 1.76
N LEU A 352 -11.34 -24.70 1.57
CA LEU A 352 -12.62 -24.65 0.84
C LEU A 352 -13.81 -24.89 1.80
N PRO A 353 -15.00 -24.32 1.52
CA PRO A 353 -15.31 -23.42 0.41
C PRO A 353 -14.70 -22.02 0.63
N ALA A 354 -14.11 -21.43 -0.41
CA ALA A 354 -13.53 -20.09 -0.35
C ALA A 354 -14.34 -19.10 -1.19
N SER A 355 -14.44 -17.86 -0.71
CA SER A 355 -15.04 -16.76 -1.46
C SER A 355 -14.35 -15.43 -1.14
N LEU A 356 -14.21 -14.57 -2.14
CA LEU A 356 -13.78 -13.18 -1.95
C LEU A 356 -14.88 -12.29 -1.35
N HIS A 357 -16.14 -12.65 -1.55
CA HIS A 357 -17.28 -11.85 -1.08
C HIS A 357 -18.53 -12.73 -0.89
N SER A 358 -19.40 -12.40 0.05
CA SER A 358 -20.63 -13.16 0.33
C SER A 358 -21.72 -13.03 -0.74
N GLY A 359 -21.61 -12.03 -1.62
CA GLY A 359 -22.48 -11.78 -2.77
C GLY A 359 -21.69 -11.27 -3.98
N PRO A 360 -22.35 -10.75 -5.03
CA PRO A 360 -21.62 -10.15 -6.15
C PRO A 360 -20.76 -8.96 -5.69
N ILE A 361 -19.64 -8.74 -6.38
CA ILE A 361 -18.85 -7.51 -6.28
C ILE A 361 -19.59 -6.44 -7.07
N THR A 362 -19.92 -5.32 -6.44
CA THR A 362 -20.66 -4.23 -7.07
C THR A 362 -19.92 -2.90 -6.91
N MET A 363 -20.45 -1.83 -7.50
CA MET A 363 -19.90 -0.48 -7.36
C MET A 363 -19.86 0.03 -5.91
N THR A 364 -20.59 -0.59 -4.96
CA THR A 364 -20.48 -0.25 -3.53
C THR A 364 -19.18 -0.76 -2.90
N ASN A 365 -18.54 -1.78 -3.48
CA ASN A 365 -17.20 -2.24 -3.09
C ASN A 365 -16.10 -1.37 -3.73
N GLY A 366 -16.48 -0.42 -4.59
CA GLY A 366 -15.56 0.47 -5.27
C GLY A 366 -15.46 1.85 -4.61
N ILE A 367 -14.36 2.56 -4.87
CA ILE A 367 -14.07 3.90 -4.37
C ILE A 367 -13.37 4.74 -5.45
N ILE A 368 -13.57 6.06 -5.38
CA ILE A 368 -12.75 7.06 -6.08
C ILE A 368 -11.86 7.72 -5.02
N PRO A 369 -10.62 7.24 -4.80
CA PRO A 369 -9.73 7.86 -3.83
C PRO A 369 -9.28 9.25 -4.30
N THR A 370 -8.84 10.08 -3.35
CA THR A 370 -8.33 11.44 -3.62
C THR A 370 -7.12 11.45 -4.54
N THR A 371 -6.32 10.39 -4.51
CA THR A 371 -5.23 10.11 -5.45
C THR A 371 -5.52 8.79 -6.14
N ALA A 372 -5.49 8.76 -7.47
CA ALA A 372 -5.69 7.52 -8.22
C ALA A 372 -4.66 6.47 -7.75
N PRO A 373 -5.07 5.23 -7.45
CA PRO A 373 -4.14 4.22 -7.01
C PRO A 373 -3.19 3.91 -8.16
N ILE A 374 -1.91 3.83 -7.88
CA ILE A 374 -0.93 3.56 -8.93
C ILE A 374 -1.16 2.14 -9.45
N ARG A 375 -1.42 2.00 -10.76
CA ARG A 375 -1.37 0.70 -11.42
C ARG A 375 0.05 0.14 -11.18
N TYR A 376 0.13 -1.10 -10.68
CA TYR A 376 1.37 -1.74 -10.21
C TYR A 376 1.92 -1.34 -8.82
N LYS A 377 1.18 -0.57 -8.01
CA LYS A 377 1.43 -0.19 -6.59
C LYS A 377 2.89 0.09 -6.15
N PRO A 378 3.22 1.30 -5.65
CA PRO A 378 4.41 1.47 -4.83
C PRO A 378 4.21 0.83 -3.45
N LEU A 379 5.29 0.76 -2.67
CA LEU A 379 5.19 0.39 -1.26
C LEU A 379 4.46 1.53 -0.53
N SER A 380 3.45 1.19 0.27
CA SER A 380 2.61 2.20 0.91
C SER A 380 3.27 2.81 2.14
N THR A 381 2.59 3.83 2.65
CA THR A 381 2.93 4.56 3.86
C THR A 381 1.84 4.27 4.91
N GLY A 382 2.17 3.60 6.02
CA GLY A 382 1.23 3.33 7.12
C GLY A 382 1.48 4.22 8.36
N VAL A 383 0.62 4.07 9.37
CA VAL A 383 0.58 4.85 10.63
C VAL A 383 1.30 4.13 11.79
N GLU A 384 1.55 2.82 11.66
CA GLU A 384 2.32 2.01 12.61
C GLU A 384 3.83 2.04 12.29
N ASP A 385 4.67 1.53 13.19
CA ASP A 385 6.11 1.34 12.93
C ASP A 385 6.32 0.23 11.90
N TYR A 386 6.84 0.59 10.73
CA TYR A 386 7.29 -0.34 9.71
C TYR A 386 8.80 -0.29 9.59
N PHE A 387 9.45 -1.43 9.82
CA PHE A 387 10.84 -1.62 9.47
C PHE A 387 10.92 -2.10 8.03
N ILE A 388 11.35 -1.21 7.14
CA ILE A 388 11.41 -1.48 5.71
C ILE A 388 12.88 -1.67 5.34
N LEU A 389 13.26 -2.92 5.07
CA LEU A 389 14.56 -3.25 4.55
C LEU A 389 14.51 -3.29 3.03
N ARG A 390 15.47 -2.62 2.39
CA ARG A 390 15.59 -2.57 0.93
C ARG A 390 16.96 -3.07 0.53
N ALA A 391 17.00 -3.98 -0.43
CA ALA A 391 18.24 -4.43 -1.03
C ALA A 391 18.33 -3.96 -2.47
N TYR A 392 19.50 -3.51 -2.87
CA TYR A 392 19.78 -2.96 -4.19
C TYR A 392 21.06 -3.57 -4.76
N GLN A 393 21.06 -3.84 -6.06
CA GLN A 393 22.32 -4.12 -6.75
C GLN A 393 23.14 -2.84 -6.85
N THR A 394 24.43 -2.91 -6.52
CA THR A 394 25.31 -1.73 -6.47
C THR A 394 25.51 -1.09 -7.85
N SER A 395 25.56 -1.91 -8.90
CA SER A 395 25.76 -1.44 -10.28
C SER A 395 24.48 -0.95 -10.97
N ASP A 396 23.30 -1.30 -10.44
CA ASP A 396 22.00 -0.93 -11.02
C ASP A 396 20.93 -0.96 -9.92
N SER A 397 20.65 0.20 -9.33
CA SER A 397 19.68 0.33 -8.25
C SER A 397 18.22 0.11 -8.68
N SER A 398 17.94 -0.05 -9.98
CA SER A 398 16.62 -0.50 -10.44
C SER A 398 16.37 -1.97 -10.11
N LYS A 399 17.44 -2.76 -9.92
CA LYS A 399 17.39 -4.14 -9.41
C LYS A 399 17.32 -4.10 -7.91
N SER A 400 16.12 -4.30 -7.37
CA SER A 400 15.90 -4.16 -5.95
C SER A 400 14.81 -5.09 -5.44
N ASP A 401 14.80 -5.26 -4.12
CA ASP A 401 13.71 -5.92 -3.43
C ASP A 401 13.53 -5.37 -2.02
N VAL A 402 12.40 -5.70 -1.42
CA VAL A 402 11.99 -5.20 -0.11
C VAL A 402 11.38 -6.33 0.72
N VAL A 403 11.68 -6.27 2.02
CA VAL A 403 10.93 -6.99 3.05
C VAL A 403 10.45 -5.96 4.07
N VAL A 404 9.22 -6.12 4.52
CA VAL A 404 8.59 -5.26 5.53
C VAL A 404 8.38 -6.08 6.79
N LEU A 405 8.78 -5.51 7.92
CA LEU A 405 8.46 -6.01 9.25
C LEU A 405 7.63 -4.96 9.96
N SER A 406 6.55 -5.36 10.60
CA SER A 406 5.58 -4.44 11.20
C SER A 406 5.14 -4.90 12.58
N ILE A 407 4.76 -3.95 13.43
CA ILE A 407 4.33 -4.24 14.79
C ILE A 407 2.81 -4.15 14.88
N HIS A 408 2.16 -5.26 15.25
CA HIS A 408 0.73 -5.27 15.56
C HIS A 408 0.45 -6.09 16.83
N GLN A 409 -0.34 -5.55 17.76
CA GLN A 409 -0.55 -6.13 19.09
C GLN A 409 -1.23 -7.52 19.05
N ASN A 410 -2.03 -7.80 18.02
CA ASN A 410 -2.75 -9.07 17.86
C ASN A 410 -2.01 -10.05 16.94
N ALA A 411 -0.84 -9.68 16.40
CA ALA A 411 -0.08 -10.58 15.54
C ALA A 411 0.71 -11.60 16.37
N THR A 412 0.89 -12.79 15.81
CA THR A 412 1.72 -13.84 16.41
C THR A 412 3.15 -13.80 15.87
N ASP A 413 4.06 -14.57 16.45
CA ASP A 413 5.43 -14.73 15.91
C ASP A 413 5.49 -15.75 14.76
N GLY A 414 4.42 -16.52 14.56
CA GLY A 414 4.23 -17.43 13.43
C GLY A 414 3.52 -16.75 12.26
N TYR A 415 3.47 -17.44 11.11
CA TYR A 415 2.71 -16.96 9.94
C TYR A 415 1.23 -16.73 10.29
N ASP A 416 0.77 -15.51 10.07
CA ASP A 416 -0.59 -15.05 10.29
C ASP A 416 -1.23 -14.60 8.98
N GLU A 417 -2.25 -15.32 8.51
CA GLU A 417 -2.92 -15.01 7.24
C GLU A 417 -3.71 -13.69 7.23
N GLU A 418 -3.94 -13.08 8.39
CA GLU A 418 -4.59 -11.77 8.52
C GLU A 418 -3.58 -10.62 8.38
N TRP A 419 -2.37 -10.81 8.89
CA TRP A 419 -1.39 -9.72 9.00
C TRP A 419 -0.19 -9.87 8.06
N ASP A 420 0.17 -11.09 7.66
CA ASP A 420 1.37 -11.38 6.86
C ASP A 420 1.10 -11.49 5.36
N ALA A 421 2.18 -11.40 4.58
CA ALA A 421 2.18 -11.70 3.16
C ALA A 421 3.33 -12.65 2.81
N LEU A 422 3.03 -13.73 2.10
CA LEU A 422 4.03 -14.67 1.60
C LEU A 422 4.91 -14.03 0.51
N LYS A 423 6.15 -14.47 0.40
CA LYS A 423 7.06 -13.98 -0.63
C LYS A 423 6.81 -14.69 -1.97
N LEU A 424 6.23 -13.95 -2.92
CA LEU A 424 6.27 -14.31 -4.33
C LEU A 424 7.65 -14.00 -4.92
N LYS A 425 8.16 -14.91 -5.75
CA LYS A 425 9.49 -14.82 -6.35
C LYS A 425 9.55 -13.70 -7.39
N ASN A 426 10.47 -12.76 -7.22
CA ASN A 426 10.79 -11.77 -8.24
C ASN A 426 11.45 -12.46 -9.45
N GLY A 427 11.18 -11.94 -10.64
CA GLY A 427 11.73 -12.47 -11.89
C GLY A 427 13.06 -11.81 -12.30
N GLY A 428 13.74 -12.43 -13.27
CA GLY A 428 14.93 -11.86 -13.90
C GLY A 428 16.14 -11.79 -12.96
N ALA A 429 16.81 -10.63 -12.98
CA ALA A 429 18.02 -10.35 -12.20
C ALA A 429 17.74 -9.66 -10.84
N ASN A 430 16.46 -9.44 -10.50
CA ASN A 430 16.11 -8.85 -9.22
C ASN A 430 16.52 -9.78 -8.07
N PRO A 431 17.03 -9.21 -6.95
CA PRO A 431 17.17 -9.98 -5.74
C PRO A 431 15.81 -10.36 -5.17
N ASN A 432 15.85 -11.29 -4.22
CA ASN A 432 14.73 -11.74 -3.43
C ASN A 432 15.15 -11.68 -1.96
N MET A 433 14.64 -10.71 -1.23
CA MET A 433 14.83 -10.52 0.20
C MET A 433 13.51 -10.80 0.92
N TYR A 434 13.57 -11.63 1.96
CA TYR A 434 12.39 -12.06 2.70
C TYR A 434 12.75 -12.48 4.12
N CYS A 435 11.76 -12.39 5.01
CA CYS A 435 11.87 -12.92 6.35
C CYS A 435 11.39 -14.37 6.37
N VAL A 436 11.94 -15.21 7.25
CA VAL A 436 11.41 -16.56 7.48
C VAL A 436 10.80 -16.62 8.87
N SER A 437 9.53 -17.02 8.93
CA SER A 437 8.85 -17.40 10.18
C SER A 437 8.41 -18.86 10.09
N GLY A 438 8.96 -19.71 10.96
CA GLY A 438 8.79 -21.16 10.87
C GLY A 438 9.30 -21.72 9.54
N THR A 439 8.38 -22.13 8.65
CA THR A 439 8.71 -22.60 7.29
C THR A 439 8.28 -21.64 6.18
N ALA A 440 7.58 -20.55 6.53
CA ALA A 440 7.02 -19.61 5.55
C ALA A 440 8.03 -18.53 5.20
N ALA A 441 8.19 -18.27 3.89
CA ALA A 441 8.93 -17.12 3.39
C ALA A 441 7.98 -15.92 3.28
N LEU A 442 8.27 -14.83 3.99
CA LEU A 442 7.39 -13.66 4.16
C LEU A 442 7.99 -12.40 3.52
N ALA A 443 7.19 -11.73 2.70
CA ALA A 443 7.46 -10.38 2.20
C ALA A 443 7.02 -9.31 3.19
N VAL A 444 5.94 -9.59 3.94
CA VAL A 444 5.50 -8.83 5.10
C VAL A 444 5.40 -9.80 6.27
N ASN A 445 6.13 -9.52 7.34
CA ASN A 445 6.05 -10.27 8.60
C ASN A 445 5.66 -9.31 9.72
N THR A 446 4.43 -9.48 10.20
CA THR A 446 3.85 -8.71 11.28
C THR A 446 4.00 -9.49 12.57
N PHE A 447 4.48 -8.84 13.62
CA PHE A 447 4.73 -9.47 14.90
C PHE A 447 4.20 -8.61 16.04
N SER A 448 3.97 -9.23 17.19
CA SER A 448 3.75 -8.48 18.42
C SER A 448 5.08 -8.16 19.09
N LEU A 449 5.19 -6.95 19.64
CA LEU A 449 6.32 -6.52 20.46
C LEU A 449 5.82 -6.14 21.85
N PRO A 450 5.74 -7.10 22.80
CA PRO A 450 5.40 -6.80 24.17
C PRO A 450 6.38 -5.81 24.78
N ASN A 451 5.88 -4.90 25.63
CA ASN A 451 6.68 -3.89 26.32
C ASN A 451 7.83 -4.44 27.19
N THR A 452 7.86 -5.76 27.42
CA THR A 452 8.89 -6.47 28.19
C THR A 452 10.08 -6.94 27.34
N ILE A 453 9.96 -6.92 26.01
CA ILE A 453 11.01 -7.39 25.10
C ILE A 453 11.94 -6.22 24.77
N ASN A 454 13.21 -6.31 25.18
CA ASN A 454 14.24 -5.30 24.90
C ASN A 454 14.89 -5.48 23.50
N GLN A 455 14.67 -6.61 22.84
CA GLN A 455 15.29 -6.94 21.56
C GLN A 455 14.51 -8.03 20.83
N LYS A 456 14.37 -7.92 19.51
CA LYS A 456 13.81 -8.97 18.66
C LYS A 456 14.70 -9.18 17.43
N ASP A 457 14.89 -10.45 17.09
CA ASP A 457 15.73 -10.89 15.98
C ASP A 457 14.86 -11.57 14.92
N PHE A 458 15.15 -11.29 13.65
CA PHE A 458 14.47 -11.87 12.49
C PHE A 458 15.50 -12.44 11.53
N ASP A 459 15.29 -13.67 11.09
CA ASP A 459 16.10 -14.25 10.02
C ASP A 459 15.68 -13.64 8.69
N ILE A 460 16.61 -12.93 8.06
CA ILE A 460 16.45 -12.33 6.74
C ILE A 460 17.26 -13.12 5.73
N TYR A 461 16.54 -13.68 4.77
CA TYR A 461 17.10 -14.41 3.66
C TYR A 461 17.29 -13.48 2.48
N PHE A 462 18.33 -13.75 1.70
CA PHE A 462 18.64 -13.03 0.48
C PHE A 462 19.05 -14.00 -0.62
N GLN A 463 18.36 -13.94 -1.75
CA GLN A 463 18.62 -14.76 -2.93
C GLN A 463 18.75 -13.88 -4.17
N SER A 464 19.63 -14.26 -5.08
CA SER A 464 19.75 -13.66 -6.40
C SER A 464 20.25 -14.72 -7.39
N ASN A 465 19.96 -14.54 -8.68
CA ASN A 465 20.53 -15.38 -9.72
C ASN A 465 21.97 -14.97 -10.09
N LEU A 466 22.50 -13.88 -9.51
CA LEU A 466 23.80 -13.31 -9.84
C LEU A 466 24.82 -13.56 -8.71
N HIS A 467 25.57 -14.66 -8.80
CA HIS A 467 26.64 -15.00 -7.84
C HIS A 467 27.78 -13.96 -7.86
N LEU A 468 28.41 -13.72 -6.71
CA LEU A 468 29.52 -12.75 -6.50
C LEU A 468 29.20 -11.31 -6.92
N THR A 469 27.93 -10.96 -7.05
CA THR A 469 27.50 -9.60 -7.37
C THR A 469 27.40 -8.76 -6.09
N GLN A 470 27.76 -7.48 -6.19
CA GLN A 470 27.71 -6.55 -5.06
C GLN A 470 26.31 -5.97 -4.87
N TYR A 471 25.84 -6.03 -3.63
CA TYR A 471 24.57 -5.48 -3.19
C TYR A 471 24.76 -4.62 -1.94
N TYR A 472 23.76 -3.81 -1.63
CA TYR A 472 23.67 -3.14 -0.34
C TYR A 472 22.26 -3.20 0.22
N ILE A 473 22.16 -3.27 1.55
CA ILE A 473 20.90 -3.21 2.31
C ILE A 473 20.80 -1.87 3.01
N THR A 474 19.64 -1.23 2.90
CA THR A 474 19.27 -0.01 3.62
C THR A 474 18.02 -0.25 4.45
N HIS A 475 17.85 0.58 5.48
CA HIS A 475 16.60 0.68 6.22
C HIS A 475 15.94 2.05 5.95
N ASP A 476 14.63 2.06 5.73
CA ASP A 476 13.83 3.28 5.54
C ASP A 476 13.18 3.71 6.86
N ASN A 477 13.79 4.72 7.50
CA ASN A 477 13.31 5.28 8.77
C ASN A 477 12.04 6.13 8.64
N SER A 478 11.56 6.43 7.43
CA SER A 478 10.42 7.36 7.23
C SER A 478 9.08 6.81 7.72
N LYS A 479 9.05 5.55 8.13
CA LYS A 479 7.88 4.82 8.63
C LYS A 479 8.01 4.36 10.07
N LEU A 480 9.00 4.90 10.79
CA LEU A 480 9.11 4.72 12.23
C LEU A 480 8.56 5.95 12.96
N THR A 481 7.56 5.71 13.79
CA THR A 481 7.02 6.58 14.84
C THR A 481 7.82 6.51 16.14
N HIS A 482 8.46 5.36 16.44
CA HIS A 482 9.34 5.19 17.60
C HIS A 482 10.82 5.06 17.18
N SER A 483 11.71 5.37 18.13
CA SER A 483 13.15 5.21 17.92
C SER A 483 13.59 3.79 18.24
N TYR A 484 14.42 3.21 17.36
CA TYR A 484 14.98 1.87 17.53
C TYR A 484 16.49 1.87 17.27
N ASP A 485 17.21 1.01 17.99
CA ASP A 485 18.50 0.51 17.54
C ASP A 485 18.25 -0.60 16.54
N ILE A 486 18.88 -0.52 15.37
CA ILE A 486 18.59 -1.34 14.21
C ILE A 486 19.89 -1.90 13.65
N TYR A 487 20.12 -3.20 13.85
CA TYR A 487 21.34 -3.87 13.43
C TYR A 487 21.06 -4.93 12.36
N LEU A 488 21.99 -5.04 11.42
CA LEU A 488 22.09 -6.18 10.51
C LEU A 488 23.34 -6.99 10.88
N ILE A 489 23.14 -8.27 11.19
CA ILE A 489 24.22 -9.20 11.51
C ILE A 489 24.42 -10.12 10.30
N ASP A 490 25.59 -10.08 9.69
CA ASP A 490 25.95 -10.96 8.57
C ASP A 490 26.57 -12.25 9.11
N LYS A 491 25.82 -13.37 9.04
CA LYS A 491 26.27 -14.68 9.52
C LYS A 491 27.48 -15.21 8.74
N LYS A 492 27.71 -14.76 7.51
CA LYS A 492 28.87 -15.17 6.71
C LYS A 492 30.17 -14.56 7.24
N THR A 493 30.14 -13.28 7.63
CA THR A 493 31.33 -12.52 8.03
C THR A 493 31.45 -12.34 9.54
N GLY A 494 30.37 -12.53 10.29
CA GLY A 494 30.26 -12.19 11.71
C GLY A 494 30.10 -10.69 11.98
N ASN A 495 30.01 -9.85 10.93
CA ASN A 495 29.91 -8.41 11.08
C ASN A 495 28.53 -7.99 11.61
N ILE A 496 28.53 -7.06 12.57
CA ILE A 496 27.33 -6.40 13.10
C ILE A 496 27.36 -4.96 12.61
N HIS A 497 26.38 -4.56 11.81
CA HIS A 497 26.30 -3.24 11.20
C HIS A 497 25.07 -2.48 11.70
N ASP A 498 25.23 -1.22 12.12
CA ASP A 498 24.12 -0.33 12.47
C ASP A 498 23.53 0.28 11.19
N LEU A 499 22.29 -0.11 10.85
CA LEU A 499 21.62 0.40 9.65
C LEU A 499 21.17 1.86 9.81
N ASN A 500 21.17 2.42 11.02
CA ASN A 500 20.97 3.86 11.22
C ASN A 500 22.21 4.67 10.81
N ALA A 501 23.40 4.06 10.81
CA ALA A 501 24.63 4.72 10.39
C ALA A 501 24.83 4.73 8.86
N GLY A 502 24.03 3.96 8.12
CA GLY A 502 24.05 3.94 6.66
C GLY A 502 23.89 2.53 6.05
N PRO A 503 23.99 2.43 4.71
CA PRO A 503 23.88 1.16 3.98
C PRO A 503 24.94 0.13 4.40
N TYR A 504 24.55 -1.15 4.44
CA TYR A 504 25.46 -2.27 4.56
C TYR A 504 25.78 -2.88 3.19
N TYR A 505 27.04 -2.86 2.77
CA TYR A 505 27.47 -3.43 1.48
C TYR A 505 27.99 -4.86 1.63
N PHE A 506 27.65 -5.73 0.69
CA PHE A 506 28.11 -7.11 0.67
C PHE A 506 28.21 -7.69 -0.74
N THR A 507 29.03 -8.72 -0.89
CA THR A 507 29.08 -9.56 -2.10
C THR A 507 28.20 -10.78 -1.90
N PHE A 508 27.20 -10.98 -2.77
CA PHE A 508 26.28 -12.10 -2.66
C PHE A 508 26.96 -13.44 -2.97
N ASP A 509 26.67 -14.44 -2.14
CA ASP A 509 27.18 -15.79 -2.25
C ASP A 509 25.98 -16.74 -2.20
N THR A 510 25.83 -17.56 -3.23
CA THR A 510 24.68 -18.45 -3.41
C THR A 510 24.65 -19.58 -2.37
N ALA A 511 25.77 -19.83 -1.68
CA ALA A 511 25.83 -20.78 -0.58
C ALA A 511 25.25 -20.24 0.74
N TYR A 512 25.01 -18.92 0.83
CA TYR A 512 24.54 -18.25 2.05
C TYR A 512 23.24 -17.48 1.75
N ILE A 513 22.14 -18.21 1.58
CA ILE A 513 20.83 -17.62 1.37
C ILE A 513 20.18 -17.16 2.68
N ASP A 514 20.51 -17.80 3.79
CA ASP A 514 20.03 -17.56 5.16
C ASP A 514 20.95 -16.59 5.92
N ARG A 515 21.45 -15.56 5.21
CA ARG A 515 22.67 -14.86 5.60
C ARG A 515 22.54 -13.86 6.74
N PHE A 516 21.39 -13.21 6.89
CA PHE A 516 21.30 -12.03 7.75
C PHE A 516 20.38 -12.27 8.95
N ILE A 517 20.73 -11.68 10.09
CA ILE A 517 19.80 -11.45 11.20
C ILE A 517 19.52 -9.95 11.25
N PHE A 518 18.26 -9.58 11.14
CA PHE A 518 17.81 -8.22 11.41
C PHE A 518 17.39 -8.13 12.87
N ARG A 519 18.01 -7.22 13.62
CA ARG A 519 17.82 -7.06 15.05
C ARG A 519 17.30 -5.67 15.35
N ILE A 520 16.18 -5.61 16.06
CA ILE A 520 15.59 -4.36 16.54
C ILE A 520 15.58 -4.33 18.07
N SER A 521 15.84 -3.16 18.62
CA SER A 521 15.70 -2.88 20.05
C SER A 521 15.06 -1.50 20.23
N PRO A 522 13.93 -1.36 20.95
CA PRO A 522 13.37 -0.05 21.25
C PRO A 522 14.42 0.82 21.95
N LYS A 523 14.69 2.02 21.42
CA LYS A 523 15.51 3.00 22.14
C LYS A 523 14.69 3.53 23.30
N ALA A 524 15.16 3.30 24.52
CA ALA A 524 14.55 3.90 25.70
C ALA A 524 14.62 5.43 25.57
N LEU A 525 13.50 6.12 25.79
CA LEU A 525 13.42 7.60 25.86
C LEU A 525 14.03 8.18 27.15
N SER A 526 14.66 7.36 27.98
CA SER A 526 15.56 7.84 29.00
C SER A 526 16.93 7.28 28.68
N ASN A 527 17.97 8.08 28.98
CA ASN A 527 19.20 7.49 29.47
C ASN A 527 18.74 6.49 30.54
N LYS A 528 18.75 5.18 30.24
CA LYS A 528 19.01 4.25 31.33
C LYS A 528 20.43 4.62 31.69
N GLU A 529 20.58 5.55 32.66
CA GLU A 529 21.73 5.46 33.53
C GLU A 529 21.72 4.00 33.95
N GLN A 530 22.62 3.23 33.36
CA GLN A 530 22.96 1.94 33.90
C GLN A 530 23.35 2.28 35.34
N ILE A 531 22.45 2.01 36.29
CA ILE A 531 22.66 2.32 37.70
C ILE A 531 23.90 1.52 38.08
N ASP A 532 25.04 2.20 38.05
CA ASP A 532 26.34 1.58 38.21
C ASP A 532 26.39 1.03 39.62
N PHE A 533 26.35 -0.30 39.72
CA PHE A 533 26.35 -1.03 40.98
C PHE A 533 27.52 -0.56 41.87
N THR A 534 28.66 -0.21 41.28
CA THR A 534 29.86 0.21 42.01
C THR A 534 29.81 1.65 42.56
N LYS A 535 29.00 2.53 41.96
CA LYS A 535 28.84 3.93 42.42
C LYS A 535 27.71 4.12 43.43
N ASN A 536 26.74 3.20 43.42
CA ASN A 536 25.51 3.31 44.19
C ASN A 536 25.48 2.48 45.48
N LEU A 537 26.57 1.77 45.79
CA LEU A 537 26.78 1.07 47.05
C LEU A 537 27.96 1.67 47.81
N GLN A 538 27.72 2.03 49.07
CA GLN A 538 28.77 2.36 50.02
C GLN A 538 28.90 1.24 51.05
N VAL A 539 30.07 0.61 51.06
CA VAL A 539 30.40 -0.47 51.98
C VAL A 539 31.45 0.03 52.97
N PHE A 540 31.15 -0.11 54.25
CA PHE A 540 32.07 0.25 55.33
C PHE A 540 31.97 -0.73 56.49
N PHE A 541 33.03 -0.79 57.28
CA PHE A 541 33.15 -1.70 58.42
C PHE A 541 33.21 -0.89 59.71
N GLU A 542 32.34 -1.21 60.66
CA GLU A 542 32.24 -0.50 61.94
C GLU A 542 31.72 -1.47 63.01
N ASN A 543 32.28 -1.43 64.22
CA ASN A 543 31.82 -2.22 65.37
C ASN A 543 31.67 -3.73 65.09
N ARG A 544 32.59 -4.32 64.33
CA ARG A 544 32.58 -5.73 63.86
C ARG A 544 31.44 -6.10 62.90
N LYS A 545 30.78 -5.10 62.31
CA LYS A 545 29.67 -5.26 61.37
C LYS A 545 30.05 -4.74 59.99
N ILE A 546 29.59 -5.43 58.96
CA ILE A 546 29.66 -4.95 57.58
C ILE A 546 28.38 -4.19 57.30
N ASN A 547 28.52 -2.91 56.95
CA ASN A 547 27.41 -2.02 56.66
C ASN A 547 27.39 -1.71 55.16
N VAL A 548 26.22 -1.86 54.55
CA VAL A 548 26.00 -1.58 53.12
C VAL A 548 24.88 -0.55 53.00
N LEU A 549 25.21 0.65 52.57
CA LEU A 549 24.23 1.67 52.21
C LEU A 549 23.96 1.56 50.70
N SER A 550 22.73 1.23 50.33
CA SER A 550 22.28 1.26 48.95
C SER A 550 21.57 2.57 48.66
N LYS A 551 22.10 3.37 47.74
CA LYS A 551 21.49 4.66 47.41
C LYS A 551 20.30 4.47 46.48
N GLU A 552 20.55 4.03 45.25
CA GLU A 552 19.52 4.06 44.21
C GLU A 552 19.04 2.67 43.76
N ILE A 553 19.50 1.59 44.41
CA ILE A 553 19.31 0.21 43.94
C ILE A 553 18.58 -0.65 44.98
N SER A 554 17.62 -1.46 44.54
CA SER A 554 17.12 -2.62 45.29
C SER A 554 17.48 -3.89 44.54
N VAL A 555 18.19 -4.84 45.16
CA VAL A 555 18.73 -6.00 44.45
C VAL A 555 19.08 -7.18 45.38
N ASN A 556 18.89 -8.40 44.88
CA ASN A 556 19.47 -9.60 45.49
C ASN A 556 20.98 -9.62 45.21
N ALA A 557 21.79 -9.61 46.27
CA ALA A 557 23.23 -9.68 46.19
C ALA A 557 23.76 -10.84 47.01
N ARG A 558 24.85 -11.45 46.54
CA ARG A 558 25.64 -12.41 47.30
C ARG A 558 26.77 -11.68 48.01
N ILE A 559 26.90 -11.87 49.33
CA ILE A 559 28.01 -11.37 50.12
C ILE A 559 28.98 -12.52 50.43
N LYS A 560 30.27 -12.31 50.18
CA LYS A 560 31.35 -13.22 50.56
C LYS A 560 32.41 -12.49 51.38
N VAL A 561 32.87 -13.09 52.46
CA VAL A 561 33.99 -12.58 53.26
C VAL A 561 35.14 -13.58 53.19
N ILE A 562 36.32 -13.10 52.83
CA ILE A 562 37.54 -13.90 52.69
C ILE A 562 38.65 -13.34 53.57
N ASN A 563 39.43 -14.21 54.21
CA ASN A 563 40.63 -13.81 54.96
C ASN A 563 41.84 -13.62 54.02
N ALA A 564 42.97 -13.16 54.58
CA ALA A 564 44.20 -12.89 53.82
C ALA A 564 44.82 -14.14 53.14
N THR A 565 44.50 -15.36 53.60
CA THR A 565 44.95 -16.61 52.96
C THR A 565 43.98 -17.11 51.88
N GLY A 566 42.89 -16.37 51.61
CA GLY A 566 41.90 -16.71 50.60
C GLY A 566 40.79 -17.66 51.08
N GLN A 567 40.76 -18.02 52.36
CA GLN A 567 39.70 -18.86 52.92
C GLN A 567 38.40 -18.06 53.04
N ILE A 568 37.28 -18.65 52.62
CA ILE A 568 35.94 -18.08 52.75
C ILE A 568 35.45 -18.28 54.18
N ILE A 569 35.14 -17.16 54.84
CA ILE A 569 34.67 -17.08 56.23
C ILE A 569 33.15 -16.92 56.29
N MET A 570 32.54 -16.37 55.23
CA MET A 570 31.10 -16.17 55.10
C MET A 570 30.70 -16.15 53.63
N ASP A 571 29.54 -16.73 53.30
CA ASP A 571 28.94 -16.71 51.96
C ASP A 571 27.40 -16.82 52.05
N HIS A 572 26.68 -15.71 51.78
CA HIS A 572 25.23 -15.64 51.93
C HIS A 572 24.57 -14.81 50.82
N GLN A 573 23.28 -15.06 50.59
CA GLN A 573 22.42 -14.17 49.81
C GLN A 573 21.78 -13.13 50.74
N ILE A 574 21.74 -11.89 50.31
CA ILE A 574 21.12 -10.76 50.99
C ILE A 574 20.27 -9.96 50.00
N TYR A 575 19.23 -9.30 50.51
CA TYR A 575 18.48 -8.31 49.75
C TYR A 575 18.88 -6.91 50.20
N LEU A 576 19.34 -6.09 49.26
CA LEU A 576 19.62 -4.68 49.48
C LEU A 576 18.41 -3.88 49.06
N THR A 577 17.95 -2.96 49.90
CA THR A 577 16.81 -2.08 49.61
C THR A 577 17.31 -0.66 49.31
N LYS A 578 16.73 -0.03 48.29
CA LYS A 578 17.02 1.36 47.89
C LYS A 578 16.84 2.31 49.07
N ASN A 579 17.79 3.23 49.23
CA ASN A 579 17.88 4.23 50.30
C ASN A 579 17.95 3.66 51.72
N GLU A 580 18.27 2.37 51.88
CA GLU A 580 18.37 1.72 53.18
C GLU A 580 19.79 1.21 53.47
N LYS A 581 20.08 1.06 54.76
CA LYS A 581 21.30 0.45 55.27
C LYS A 581 21.02 -1.00 55.65
N THR A 582 21.68 -1.93 54.98
CA THR A 582 21.69 -3.35 55.34
C THR A 582 22.94 -3.63 56.19
N THR A 583 22.76 -4.33 57.32
CA THR A 583 23.86 -4.67 58.23
C THR A 583 24.05 -6.18 58.28
N VAL A 584 25.29 -6.63 58.12
CA VAL A 584 25.68 -8.04 58.22
C VAL A 584 26.65 -8.21 59.39
N GLU A 585 26.24 -9.02 60.35
CA GLU A 585 27.04 -9.37 61.53
C GLU A 585 28.08 -10.43 61.16
N LEU A 586 29.34 -10.20 61.52
CA LEU A 586 30.38 -11.22 61.42
C LEU A 586 30.38 -12.12 62.66
N ASN A 587 30.79 -13.37 62.50
CA ASN A 587 30.93 -14.28 63.64
C ASN A 587 31.91 -13.69 64.68
N PRO A 588 31.51 -13.55 65.96
CA PRO A 588 32.31 -12.91 66.99
C PRO A 588 33.64 -13.64 67.29
N THR A 589 33.82 -14.88 66.84
CA THR A 589 35.06 -15.67 67.05
C THR A 589 36.09 -15.52 65.92
N ILE A 590 35.82 -14.72 64.89
CA ILE A 590 36.79 -14.45 63.82
C ILE A 590 38.01 -13.70 64.38
N ALA A 591 39.21 -14.21 64.08
CA ALA A 591 40.48 -13.68 64.55
C ALA A 591 40.80 -12.27 63.99
N ALA A 592 41.59 -11.50 64.72
CA ALA A 592 42.16 -10.24 64.23
C ALA A 592 42.99 -10.48 62.95
N GLY A 593 42.89 -9.58 61.98
CA GLY A 593 43.55 -9.71 60.68
C GLY A 593 42.92 -8.92 59.55
N VAL A 594 43.48 -9.09 58.36
CA VAL A 594 43.00 -8.45 57.12
C VAL A 594 41.99 -9.35 56.42
N TYR A 595 40.85 -8.77 56.08
CA TYR A 595 39.77 -9.44 55.37
C TYR A 595 39.35 -8.65 54.14
N SER A 596 38.71 -9.33 53.20
CA SER A 596 38.03 -8.69 52.09
C SER A 596 36.57 -9.12 52.04
N VAL A 597 35.69 -8.17 51.75
CA VAL A 597 34.29 -8.43 51.43
C VAL A 597 34.06 -8.24 49.94
N ILE A 598 33.34 -9.18 49.36
CA ILE A 598 32.91 -9.21 47.97
C ILE A 598 31.39 -9.17 47.96
N PHE A 599 30.81 -8.25 47.19
CA PHE A 599 29.38 -8.22 46.87
C PHE A 599 29.20 -8.51 45.39
N GLU A 600 28.38 -9.50 45.04
CA GLU A 600 28.09 -9.94 43.67
C GLU A 600 26.59 -9.88 43.40
N ALA A 601 26.18 -9.17 42.35
CA ALA A 601 24.79 -9.13 41.88
C ALA A 601 24.75 -9.30 40.35
N SER A 602 23.56 -9.48 39.78
CA SER A 602 23.38 -9.64 38.32
C SER A 602 23.89 -8.46 37.50
N ASN A 603 24.07 -7.29 38.12
CA ASN A 603 24.48 -6.03 37.51
C ASN A 603 25.89 -5.54 37.93
N GLY A 604 26.68 -6.32 38.68
CA GLY A 604 28.06 -5.94 38.99
C GLY A 604 28.68 -6.62 40.22
N ARG A 605 29.94 -6.28 40.51
CA ARG A 605 30.70 -6.80 41.65
C ARG A 605 31.49 -5.69 42.35
N ILE A 606 31.48 -5.66 43.67
CA ILE A 606 32.29 -4.75 44.50
C ILE A 606 33.23 -5.56 45.38
N PHE A 607 34.42 -4.98 45.60
CA PHE A 607 35.44 -5.51 46.50
C PHE A 607 35.89 -4.41 47.47
N LYS A 608 35.93 -4.73 48.76
CA LYS A 608 36.49 -3.85 49.80
C LYS A 608 37.33 -4.64 50.79
N LYS A 609 38.44 -4.04 51.23
CA LYS A 609 39.28 -4.58 52.30
C LYS A 609 38.92 -3.91 53.63
N PHE A 610 38.98 -4.65 54.71
CA PHE A 610 38.84 -4.14 56.07
C PHE A 610 39.75 -4.90 57.03
N ILE A 611 40.00 -4.32 58.19
CA ILE A 611 40.87 -4.88 59.23
C ILE A 611 40.03 -5.10 60.48
N ILE A 612 40.13 -6.29 61.05
CA ILE A 612 39.64 -6.58 62.41
C ILE A 612 40.86 -6.48 63.32
N LEU A 613 40.82 -5.56 64.29
CA LEU A 613 41.87 -5.37 65.29
C LEU A 613 41.70 -6.34 66.46
#